data_AF-A0A101J437-F1
#
_entry.id   AF-A0A101J437-F1
#
_cell.length_a   1.000
_cell.length_b   1.000
_cell.length_c   1.000
_cell.angle_alpha   90.00
_cell.angle_beta   90.00
_cell.angle_gamma   90.00
#
_symmetry.space_group_name_H-M   'P 1'
#
loop_
_entity.id
_entity.type
_entity.pdbx_description
1 polymer ?
#
loop_
_entity_poly.entity_id
_entity_poly.type
_entity_poly.pdbx_seq_one_letter_code
_entity_poly.pdbx_strand_id
1 'polypeptide(L)'
;MKNLQGALLLFFSILFSNLTAQDETPLIYRINIRENIGSNSWIYLQNGLHEAAQKEAHVVLLHMNTYGGGVLEADSMRSAILNYPLPVYVFIDNNAASAGALIAIACDSIYMRKSASIGAATVVEGGTGAAAPDKYQSYMRGIMRATAESHGKIETTVDGEKVQRWRRDPLIAEAMVDERVVVPGFADSTQILTLTASQAMELGYCEGTAESLHELIVNQLGISNYRLETYNPTFYDQVKGFLTSGVVQALLIMLIIGGIYFELQSPGMGFPTAVAITAAILYFAPLYLTGYAQNWEVLIFVLGLIFIVFELFVFPGFGIPGITGVVLIFSSLVLALLGNIRFSLDGVLPIQLFRAVMIVLGGMGLGVTLIIYLTSKIGKPGMLNKAALHADEEGFVSVPMEPLQLVGKTAVAATNLRPSGKILLEGAYYDAISLKGFIEKGEEVVVKRYENFQLYVMRKES
;
A
#
# COMPACT_ATOMS: atom_id res chain seq x y z
N MET A 1 32.56 -64.25 -37.18
CA MET A 1 31.53 -63.18 -37.28
C MET A 1 30.45 -63.26 -36.18
N LYS A 2 29.91 -64.44 -35.85
CA LYS A 2 28.89 -64.60 -34.78
C LYS A 2 29.34 -64.13 -33.38
N ASN A 3 30.60 -64.37 -33.01
CA ASN A 3 31.12 -63.96 -31.69
C ASN A 3 31.33 -62.44 -31.57
N LEU A 4 31.53 -61.73 -32.69
CA LEU A 4 31.71 -60.28 -32.69
C LEU A 4 30.37 -59.54 -32.57
N GLN A 5 29.30 -60.10 -33.15
CA GLN A 5 27.94 -59.58 -33.00
C GLN A 5 27.40 -59.75 -31.57
N GLY A 6 27.70 -60.88 -30.93
CA GLY A 6 27.35 -61.10 -29.52
C GLY A 6 28.07 -60.15 -28.56
N ALA A 7 29.37 -59.90 -28.81
CA ALA A 7 30.15 -58.93 -28.04
C ALA A 7 29.66 -57.48 -28.24
N LEU A 8 29.28 -57.10 -29.47
CA LEU A 8 28.71 -55.78 -29.74
C LEU A 8 27.34 -55.60 -29.07
N LEU A 9 26.48 -56.61 -29.07
CA LEU A 9 25.17 -56.57 -28.41
C LEU A 9 25.30 -56.47 -26.87
N LEU A 10 26.28 -57.16 -26.28
CA LEU A 10 26.61 -57.03 -24.85
C LEU A 10 27.20 -55.65 -24.52
N PHE A 11 28.05 -55.10 -25.38
CA PHE A 11 28.60 -53.76 -25.18
C PHE A 11 27.53 -52.66 -25.34
N PHE A 12 26.59 -52.83 -26.27
CA PHE A 12 25.46 -51.91 -26.45
C PHE A 12 24.46 -52.01 -25.29
N SER A 13 24.21 -53.20 -24.75
CA SER A 13 23.34 -53.34 -23.57
C SER A 13 23.95 -52.76 -22.29
N ILE A 14 25.29 -52.81 -22.13
CA ILE A 14 26.00 -52.18 -21.00
C ILE A 14 26.06 -50.63 -21.15
N LEU A 15 26.12 -50.12 -22.40
CA LEU A 15 26.07 -48.68 -22.67
C LEU A 15 24.66 -48.10 -22.47
N PHE A 16 23.60 -48.88 -22.72
CA PHE A 16 22.21 -48.44 -22.52
C PHE A 16 21.71 -48.63 -21.08
N SER A 17 22.32 -49.50 -20.27
CA SER A 17 21.96 -49.65 -18.85
C SER A 17 22.48 -48.53 -17.94
N ASN A 18 23.30 -47.61 -18.47
CA ASN A 18 23.74 -46.41 -17.74
C ASN A 18 22.92 -45.15 -18.10
N LEU A 19 21.82 -45.30 -18.85
CA LEU A 19 20.94 -44.20 -19.28
C LEU A 19 19.60 -44.14 -18.52
N THR A 20 19.52 -44.76 -17.34
CA THR A 20 18.33 -44.70 -16.49
C THR A 20 18.66 -44.17 -15.10
N ALA A 21 17.86 -43.16 -14.72
CA ALA A 21 17.80 -42.46 -13.43
C ALA A 21 18.94 -41.45 -13.16
N GLN A 22 18.84 -40.28 -13.78
CA GLN A 22 19.14 -39.06 -13.03
C GLN A 22 18.08 -39.02 -11.92
N ASP A 23 18.41 -39.47 -10.71
CA ASP A 23 17.54 -39.25 -9.54
C ASP A 23 17.25 -37.75 -9.50
N GLU A 24 16.06 -37.35 -9.93
CA GLU A 24 15.63 -35.96 -9.81
C GLU A 24 15.58 -35.67 -8.31
N THR A 25 16.59 -34.95 -7.83
CA THR A 25 16.66 -34.52 -6.43
C THR A 25 15.38 -33.74 -6.12
N PRO A 26 14.51 -34.25 -5.23
CA PRO A 26 13.21 -33.64 -4.97
C PRO A 26 13.39 -32.20 -4.52
N LEU A 27 12.65 -31.30 -5.17
CA LEU A 27 12.65 -29.88 -4.84
C LEU A 27 11.67 -29.63 -3.70
N ILE A 28 12.19 -29.15 -2.58
CA ILE A 28 11.43 -28.64 -1.45
C ILE A 28 11.44 -27.12 -1.56
N TYR A 29 10.27 -26.52 -1.74
CA TYR A 29 10.15 -25.09 -1.90
C TYR A 29 9.72 -24.42 -0.60
N ARG A 30 10.66 -23.71 0.02
CA ARG A 30 10.45 -23.05 1.31
C ARG A 30 9.87 -21.66 1.13
N ILE A 31 8.82 -21.36 1.90
CA ILE A 31 8.26 -20.00 2.01
C ILE A 31 8.36 -19.56 3.47
N ASN A 32 8.93 -18.38 3.73
CA ASN A 32 9.07 -17.86 5.08
C ASN A 32 7.84 -17.05 5.50
N ILE A 33 7.21 -17.44 6.61
CA ILE A 33 6.16 -16.67 7.30
C ILE A 33 6.68 -16.31 8.69
N ARG A 34 7.60 -15.33 8.75
CA ARG A 34 8.31 -14.94 9.98
C ARG A 34 7.92 -13.56 10.52
N GLU A 35 6.90 -12.96 9.91
CA GLU A 35 6.35 -11.67 10.29
C GLU A 35 4.87 -11.80 10.66
N ASN A 36 4.26 -10.69 11.09
CA ASN A 36 2.82 -10.63 11.31
C ASN A 36 2.07 -10.90 9.99
N ILE A 37 0.91 -11.54 10.11
CA ILE A 37 0.05 -11.83 8.96
C ILE A 37 -0.52 -10.52 8.42
N GLY A 38 -0.25 -10.22 7.16
CA GLY A 38 -0.60 -8.96 6.51
C GLY A 38 -0.34 -9.03 5.01
N SER A 39 -0.45 -7.90 4.32
CA SER A 39 -0.41 -7.87 2.85
C SER A 39 0.91 -8.41 2.27
N ASN A 40 2.05 -8.16 2.93
CA ASN A 40 3.36 -8.65 2.49
C ASN A 40 3.46 -10.17 2.59
N SER A 41 3.16 -10.75 3.76
CA SER A 41 3.18 -12.21 3.96
C SER A 41 2.16 -12.94 3.08
N TRP A 42 1.02 -12.31 2.79
CA TRP A 42 0.08 -12.80 1.77
C TRP A 42 0.72 -12.85 0.37
N ILE A 43 1.32 -11.75 -0.09
CA ILE A 43 2.01 -11.69 -1.39
C ILE A 43 3.14 -12.73 -1.46
N TYR A 44 3.92 -12.89 -0.39
CA TYR A 44 5.02 -13.86 -0.35
C TYR A 44 4.52 -15.29 -0.44
N LEU A 45 3.41 -15.62 0.23
CA LEU A 45 2.78 -16.92 0.09
C LEU A 45 2.27 -17.12 -1.34
N GLN A 46 1.51 -16.17 -1.88
CA GLN A 46 0.93 -16.28 -3.22
C GLN A 46 2.01 -16.47 -4.30
N ASN A 47 3.05 -15.64 -4.28
CA ASN A 47 4.16 -15.73 -5.23
C ASN A 47 4.99 -17.00 -5.00
N GLY A 48 5.25 -17.36 -3.74
CA GLY A 48 5.99 -18.56 -3.41
C GLY A 48 5.27 -19.84 -3.84
N LEU A 49 3.96 -19.93 -3.64
CA LEU A 49 3.13 -21.03 -4.14
C LEU A 49 3.12 -21.06 -5.67
N HIS A 50 3.03 -19.91 -6.33
CA HIS A 50 3.08 -19.84 -7.78
C HIS A 50 4.43 -20.33 -8.34
N GLU A 51 5.54 -19.85 -7.77
CA GLU A 51 6.89 -20.25 -8.18
C GLU A 51 7.16 -21.73 -7.88
N ALA A 52 6.71 -22.25 -6.74
CA ALA A 52 6.78 -23.67 -6.40
C ALA A 52 6.06 -24.54 -7.44
N ALA A 53 4.88 -24.10 -7.91
CA ALA A 53 4.13 -24.83 -8.92
C ALA A 53 4.83 -24.79 -10.29
N GLN A 54 5.37 -23.63 -10.69
CA GLN A 54 6.14 -23.49 -11.93
C GLN A 54 7.41 -24.34 -11.95
N LYS A 55 8.04 -24.52 -10.78
CA LYS A 55 9.24 -25.35 -10.61
C LYS A 55 8.94 -26.81 -10.32
N GLU A 56 7.67 -27.21 -10.35
CA GLU A 56 7.21 -28.58 -10.07
C GLU A 56 7.79 -29.10 -8.73
N ALA A 57 7.74 -28.27 -7.70
CA ALA A 57 8.20 -28.64 -6.37
C ALA A 57 7.47 -29.88 -5.87
N HIS A 58 8.19 -30.77 -5.20
CA HIS A 58 7.60 -31.97 -4.61
C HIS A 58 6.74 -31.63 -3.39
N VAL A 59 7.14 -30.59 -2.64
CA VAL A 59 6.43 -30.11 -1.46
C VAL A 59 6.75 -28.65 -1.22
N VAL A 60 5.76 -27.88 -0.79
CA VAL A 60 5.95 -26.54 -0.24
C VAL A 60 6.09 -26.63 1.27
N LEU A 61 7.12 -26.00 1.82
CA LEU A 61 7.39 -25.99 3.25
C LEU A 61 7.32 -24.56 3.81
N LEU A 62 6.25 -24.25 4.52
CA LEU A 62 6.06 -22.98 5.20
C LEU A 62 6.90 -22.96 6.48
N HIS A 63 7.91 -22.10 6.56
CA HIS A 63 8.68 -21.89 7.79
C HIS A 63 8.04 -20.76 8.59
N MET A 64 7.28 -21.12 9.62
CA MET A 64 6.38 -20.23 10.33
C MET A 64 6.93 -19.81 11.71
N ASN A 65 6.88 -18.51 11.96
CA ASN A 65 6.99 -17.91 13.28
C ASN A 65 6.22 -16.58 13.29
N THR A 66 4.98 -16.60 13.78
CA THR A 66 4.10 -15.43 13.77
C THR A 66 3.24 -15.34 15.03
N TYR A 67 2.98 -14.11 15.45
CA TYR A 67 2.04 -13.79 16.53
C TYR A 67 0.60 -13.58 16.01
N GLY A 68 0.39 -13.66 14.70
CA GLY A 68 -0.89 -13.42 14.05
C GLY A 68 -0.92 -12.12 13.26
N GLY A 69 -2.12 -11.60 13.02
CA GLY A 69 -2.31 -10.40 12.21
C GLY A 69 -3.72 -10.30 11.62
N GLY A 70 -3.81 -9.82 10.38
CA GLY A 70 -5.09 -9.57 9.71
C GLY A 70 -5.89 -10.84 9.43
N VAL A 71 -7.16 -10.86 9.85
CA VAL A 71 -8.10 -11.98 9.64
C VAL A 71 -8.36 -12.22 8.15
N LEU A 72 -8.45 -11.14 7.36
CA LEU A 72 -8.67 -11.20 5.92
C LEU A 72 -7.50 -11.87 5.18
N GLU A 73 -6.28 -11.45 5.49
CA GLU A 73 -5.08 -12.02 4.91
C GLU A 73 -4.90 -13.47 5.33
N ALA A 74 -5.21 -13.81 6.59
CA ALA A 74 -5.19 -15.19 7.08
C ALA A 74 -6.17 -16.09 6.31
N ASP A 75 -7.39 -15.63 6.07
CA ASP A 75 -8.40 -16.37 5.30
C ASP A 75 -8.01 -16.51 3.81
N SER A 76 -7.39 -15.47 3.24
CA SER A 76 -6.86 -15.53 1.87
C SER A 76 -5.73 -16.55 1.76
N MET A 77 -4.79 -16.55 2.72
CA MET A 77 -3.71 -17.54 2.82
C MET A 77 -4.24 -18.96 3.01
N ARG A 78 -5.18 -19.15 3.94
CA ARG A 78 -5.87 -20.42 4.17
C ARG A 78 -6.54 -20.93 2.89
N SER A 79 -7.28 -20.08 2.20
CA SER A 79 -7.98 -20.44 0.95
C SER A 79 -7.00 -20.81 -0.15
N ALA A 80 -5.88 -20.09 -0.28
CA ALA A 80 -4.84 -20.42 -1.25
C ALA A 80 -4.20 -21.79 -0.96
N ILE A 81 -3.91 -22.09 0.30
CA ILE A 81 -3.32 -23.37 0.72
C ILE A 81 -4.28 -24.53 0.44
N LEU A 82 -5.55 -24.42 0.86
CA LEU A 82 -6.54 -25.49 0.68
C LEU A 82 -6.85 -25.80 -0.79
N ASN A 83 -6.65 -24.85 -1.70
CA ASN A 83 -6.86 -25.03 -3.14
C ASN A 83 -5.56 -25.29 -3.91
N TYR A 84 -4.43 -25.43 -3.22
CA TYR A 84 -3.14 -25.63 -3.86
C TYR A 84 -2.94 -27.10 -4.27
N PRO A 85 -2.45 -27.39 -5.50
CA PRO A 85 -2.43 -28.76 -6.02
C PRO A 85 -1.27 -29.62 -5.51
N LEU A 86 -0.23 -29.02 -4.91
CA LEU A 86 0.92 -29.74 -4.36
C LEU A 86 0.85 -29.77 -2.83
N PRO A 87 1.48 -30.74 -2.15
CA PRO A 87 1.48 -30.78 -0.68
C PRO A 87 2.09 -29.53 -0.06
N VAL A 88 1.40 -28.94 0.91
CA VAL A 88 1.85 -27.79 1.69
C VAL A 88 2.01 -28.20 3.15
N TYR A 89 3.24 -28.24 3.65
CA TYR A 89 3.54 -28.51 5.05
C TYR A 89 3.96 -27.23 5.76
N VAL A 90 3.70 -27.16 7.07
CA VAL A 90 4.20 -26.07 7.92
C VAL A 90 5.17 -26.60 8.95
N PHE A 91 6.29 -25.89 9.11
CA PHE A 91 7.20 -26.03 10.24
C PHE A 91 7.06 -24.81 11.15
N ILE A 92 6.46 -25.01 12.33
CA ILE A 92 6.30 -23.99 13.36
C ILE A 92 7.59 -23.96 14.18
N ASP A 93 8.38 -22.92 13.98
CA ASP A 93 9.68 -22.76 14.63
C ASP A 93 9.50 -22.34 16.10
N ASN A 94 8.69 -21.31 16.35
CA ASN A 94 8.36 -20.85 17.70
C ASN A 94 6.85 -20.67 17.89
N ASN A 95 6.18 -19.92 17.01
CA ASN A 95 4.76 -19.59 17.21
C ASN A 95 3.95 -19.70 15.91
N ALA A 96 2.77 -20.29 16.04
CA ALA A 96 1.65 -20.16 15.11
C ALA A 96 0.44 -19.63 15.91
N ALA A 97 0.55 -18.40 16.40
CA ALA A 97 -0.50 -17.79 17.21
C ALA A 97 -1.53 -17.07 16.33
N SER A 98 -2.76 -17.02 16.81
CA SER A 98 -3.86 -16.29 16.18
C SER A 98 -4.07 -16.67 14.70
N ALA A 99 -4.00 -15.70 13.78
CA ALA A 99 -4.05 -15.94 12.34
C ALA A 99 -3.07 -17.04 11.86
N GLY A 100 -1.91 -17.18 12.52
CA GLY A 100 -0.95 -18.25 12.23
C GLY A 100 -1.51 -19.64 12.48
N ALA A 101 -2.35 -19.83 13.50
CA ALA A 101 -2.98 -21.10 13.79
C ALA A 101 -3.92 -21.52 12.65
N LEU A 102 -4.73 -20.59 12.13
CA LEU A 102 -5.62 -20.85 11.00
C LEU A 102 -4.84 -21.28 9.75
N ILE A 103 -3.73 -20.60 9.45
CA ILE A 103 -2.86 -20.91 8.30
C ILE A 103 -2.20 -22.29 8.50
N ALA A 104 -1.73 -22.59 9.71
CA ALA A 104 -1.12 -23.89 10.01
C ALA A 104 -2.14 -25.03 9.88
N ILE A 105 -3.37 -24.84 10.37
CA ILE A 105 -4.47 -25.83 10.25
C ILE A 105 -4.92 -26.00 8.79
N ALA A 106 -4.68 -25.02 7.92
CA ALA A 106 -4.94 -25.17 6.48
C ALA A 106 -3.96 -26.11 5.79
N CYS A 107 -2.72 -26.23 6.29
CA CYS A 107 -1.66 -27.02 5.67
C CYS A 107 -1.93 -28.53 5.74
N ASP A 108 -1.43 -29.30 4.78
CA ASP A 108 -1.60 -30.75 4.73
C ASP A 108 -0.91 -31.47 5.89
N SER A 109 0.14 -30.91 6.48
CA SER A 109 0.82 -31.45 7.67
C SER A 109 1.46 -30.33 8.48
N ILE A 110 1.47 -30.49 9.80
CA ILE A 110 1.99 -29.56 10.80
C ILE A 110 3.14 -30.24 11.53
N TYR A 111 4.30 -29.60 11.50
CA TYR A 111 5.47 -30.01 12.27
C TYR A 111 5.91 -28.87 13.17
N MET A 112 6.39 -29.22 14.37
CA MET A 112 6.68 -28.23 15.40
C MET A 112 8.07 -28.43 15.98
N ARG A 113 8.78 -27.34 16.28
CA ARG A 113 9.88 -27.41 17.25
C ARG A 113 9.33 -27.82 18.61
N LYS A 114 10.11 -28.51 19.44
CA LYS A 114 9.64 -28.90 20.80
C LYS A 114 9.21 -27.70 21.66
N SER A 115 9.84 -26.55 21.48
CA SER A 115 9.50 -25.30 22.17
C SER A 115 8.41 -24.47 21.48
N ALA A 116 7.81 -24.97 20.41
CA ALA A 116 6.82 -24.21 19.65
C ALA A 116 5.40 -24.30 20.24
N SER A 117 4.58 -23.33 19.88
CA SER A 117 3.17 -23.26 20.24
C SER A 117 2.23 -22.96 19.06
N ILE A 118 0.98 -23.43 19.15
CA ILE A 118 -0.10 -23.17 18.20
C ILE A 118 -1.43 -22.91 18.93
N GLY A 119 -2.21 -21.92 18.50
CA GLY A 119 -3.51 -21.59 19.09
C GLY A 119 -3.69 -20.10 19.35
N ALA A 120 -4.38 -19.74 20.44
CA ALA A 120 -4.66 -18.35 20.83
C ALA A 120 -5.24 -17.49 19.66
N ALA A 121 -6.34 -17.96 19.08
CA ALA A 121 -7.01 -17.44 17.90
C ALA A 121 -8.28 -16.63 18.17
N THR A 122 -8.46 -16.15 19.40
CA THR A 122 -9.46 -15.12 19.69
C THR A 122 -9.20 -13.86 18.88
N VAL A 123 -10.25 -13.33 18.25
CA VAL A 123 -10.16 -12.08 17.48
C VAL A 123 -10.08 -10.91 18.44
N VAL A 124 -9.13 -10.01 18.24
CA VAL A 124 -8.97 -8.80 19.06
C VAL A 124 -9.11 -7.55 18.23
N GLU A 125 -9.56 -6.47 18.85
CA GLU A 125 -9.59 -5.15 18.22
C GLU A 125 -8.19 -4.56 18.16
N GLY A 126 -7.73 -4.17 16.96
CA GLY A 126 -6.34 -3.74 16.74
C GLY A 126 -5.89 -2.48 17.51
N GLY A 127 -6.83 -1.69 18.06
CA GLY A 127 -6.50 -0.51 18.86
C GLY A 127 -6.40 -0.77 20.36
N THR A 128 -7.29 -1.59 20.91
CA THR A 128 -7.44 -1.80 22.36
C THR A 128 -6.86 -3.14 22.82
N GLY A 129 -6.69 -4.10 21.91
CA GLY A 129 -6.34 -5.48 22.25
C GLY A 129 -7.46 -6.25 22.97
N ALA A 130 -8.63 -5.64 23.15
CA ALA A 130 -9.80 -6.29 23.74
C ALA A 130 -10.39 -7.31 22.78
N ALA A 131 -11.04 -8.34 23.32
CA ALA A 131 -11.77 -9.32 22.51
C ALA A 131 -12.83 -8.61 21.65
N ALA A 132 -12.80 -8.88 20.35
CA ALA A 132 -13.78 -8.35 19.42
C ALA A 132 -15.19 -8.90 19.73
N PRO A 133 -16.27 -8.21 19.34
CA PRO A 133 -17.64 -8.67 19.53
C PRO A 133 -17.88 -10.12 19.05
N ASP A 134 -18.83 -10.84 19.67
CA ASP A 134 -19.06 -12.27 19.39
C ASP A 134 -19.36 -12.56 17.91
N LYS A 135 -19.85 -11.59 17.12
CA LYS A 135 -19.96 -11.73 15.66
C LYS A 135 -18.62 -12.16 15.02
N TYR A 136 -17.52 -11.53 15.41
CA TYR A 136 -16.18 -11.84 14.87
C TYR A 136 -15.63 -13.14 15.46
N GLN A 137 -15.90 -13.41 16.74
CA GLN A 137 -15.51 -14.69 17.36
C GLN A 137 -16.25 -15.86 16.72
N SER A 138 -17.54 -15.72 16.48
CA SER A 138 -18.39 -16.72 15.83
C SER A 138 -17.93 -17.02 14.41
N TYR A 139 -17.57 -15.98 13.66
CA TYR A 139 -16.94 -16.14 12.35
C TYR A 139 -15.63 -16.93 12.45
N MET A 140 -14.75 -16.54 13.38
CA MET A 140 -13.45 -17.20 13.55
C MET A 140 -13.58 -18.66 14.03
N ARG A 141 -14.51 -18.96 14.95
CA ARG A 141 -14.85 -20.34 15.34
C ARG A 141 -15.29 -21.15 14.13
N GLY A 142 -16.21 -20.59 13.33
CA GLY A 142 -16.74 -21.25 12.14
C GLY A 142 -15.64 -21.57 11.12
N ILE A 143 -14.74 -20.62 10.86
CA ILE A 143 -13.68 -20.82 9.88
C ILE A 143 -12.60 -21.80 10.37
N MET A 144 -12.22 -21.74 11.65
CA MET A 144 -11.31 -22.69 12.27
C MET A 144 -11.87 -24.12 12.21
N ARG A 145 -13.14 -24.29 12.57
CA ARG A 145 -13.87 -25.57 12.46
C ARG A 145 -13.86 -26.09 11.02
N ALA A 146 -14.32 -25.29 10.07
CA ALA A 146 -14.41 -25.69 8.67
C ALA A 146 -13.04 -26.03 8.07
N THR A 147 -11.98 -25.35 8.50
CA THR A 147 -10.61 -25.65 8.07
C THR A 147 -10.16 -27.01 8.59
N ALA A 148 -10.41 -27.32 9.86
CA ALA A 148 -10.10 -28.64 10.41
C ALA A 148 -10.90 -29.76 9.71
N GLU A 149 -12.20 -29.54 9.45
CA GLU A 149 -13.07 -30.47 8.74
C GLU A 149 -12.62 -30.72 7.29
N SER A 150 -12.04 -29.73 6.61
CA SER A 150 -11.60 -29.84 5.21
C SER A 150 -10.54 -30.92 4.98
N HIS A 151 -9.79 -31.30 6.02
CA HIS A 151 -8.80 -32.38 5.98
C HIS A 151 -9.43 -33.78 6.10
N GLY A 152 -10.74 -33.85 6.30
CA GLY A 152 -11.51 -35.09 6.30
C GLY A 152 -11.32 -35.95 7.55
N LYS A 153 -11.79 -37.19 7.43
CA LYS A 153 -11.72 -38.21 8.48
C LYS A 153 -10.73 -39.30 8.11
N ILE A 154 -10.09 -39.86 9.12
CA ILE A 154 -9.20 -41.01 9.04
C ILE A 154 -9.85 -42.21 9.73
N GLU A 155 -9.56 -43.41 9.22
CA GLU A 155 -9.96 -44.65 9.85
C GLU A 155 -8.94 -45.05 10.92
N THR A 156 -9.41 -45.18 12.16
CA THR A 156 -8.60 -45.65 13.29
C THR A 156 -9.24 -46.89 13.89
N THR A 157 -8.43 -47.85 14.33
CA THR A 157 -8.93 -49.02 15.06
C THR A 157 -8.90 -48.72 16.55
N VAL A 158 -10.07 -48.75 17.19
CA VAL A 158 -10.22 -48.61 18.65
C VAL A 158 -10.88 -49.89 19.14
N ASP A 159 -10.24 -50.60 20.07
CA ASP A 159 -10.72 -51.87 20.64
C ASP A 159 -11.07 -52.95 19.60
N GLY A 160 -10.38 -52.94 18.45
CA GLY A 160 -10.59 -53.91 17.36
C GLY A 160 -11.69 -53.52 16.36
N GLU A 161 -12.40 -52.41 16.59
CA GLU A 161 -13.41 -51.87 15.68
C GLU A 161 -12.86 -50.69 14.87
N LYS A 162 -13.24 -50.64 13.58
CA LYS A 162 -12.89 -49.52 12.69
C LYS A 162 -13.82 -48.34 12.96
N VAL A 163 -13.25 -47.25 13.45
CA VAL A 163 -13.96 -46.00 13.75
C VAL A 163 -13.42 -44.87 12.88
N GLN A 164 -14.32 -44.06 12.34
CA GLN A 164 -13.96 -42.86 11.57
C GLN A 164 -13.81 -41.68 12.52
N ARG A 165 -12.60 -41.12 12.62
CA ARG A 165 -12.30 -39.94 13.43
C ARG A 165 -11.84 -38.79 12.53
N TRP A 166 -12.17 -37.55 12.88
CA TRP A 166 -11.59 -36.39 12.20
C TRP A 166 -10.07 -36.45 12.25
N ARG A 167 -9.42 -36.15 11.12
CA ARG A 167 -7.96 -36.03 11.08
C ARG A 167 -7.48 -34.95 12.05
N ARG A 168 -8.19 -33.81 12.04
CA ARG A 168 -8.05 -32.71 13.00
C ARG A 168 -9.42 -32.48 13.63
N ASP A 169 -9.53 -32.73 14.93
CA ASP A 169 -10.81 -32.60 15.63
C ASP A 169 -11.29 -31.15 15.63
N PRO A 170 -12.40 -30.81 14.96
CA PRO A 170 -12.84 -29.43 14.80
C PRO A 170 -13.12 -28.73 16.14
N LEU A 171 -13.47 -29.48 17.19
CA LEU A 171 -13.69 -28.93 18.53
C LEU A 171 -12.41 -28.28 19.09
N ILE A 172 -11.24 -28.86 18.78
CA ILE A 172 -9.94 -28.35 19.23
C ILE A 172 -9.62 -27.04 18.50
N ALA A 173 -9.92 -26.96 17.20
CA ALA A 173 -9.78 -25.71 16.45
C ALA A 173 -10.66 -24.60 17.02
N GLU A 174 -11.89 -24.91 17.43
CA GLU A 174 -12.79 -23.93 18.05
C GLU A 174 -12.33 -23.46 19.42
N ALA A 175 -11.79 -24.38 20.24
CA ALA A 175 -11.24 -24.06 21.56
C ALA A 175 -10.04 -23.11 21.48
N MET A 176 -9.32 -23.08 20.35
CA MET A 176 -8.30 -22.07 20.12
C MET A 176 -8.89 -20.66 19.97
N VAL A 177 -10.18 -20.49 19.74
CA VAL A 177 -10.84 -19.19 19.53
C VAL A 177 -11.66 -18.76 20.75
N ASP A 178 -12.35 -19.71 21.39
CA ASP A 178 -13.39 -19.43 22.37
C ASP A 178 -13.21 -20.28 23.64
N GLU A 179 -12.99 -19.60 24.75
CA GLU A 179 -12.83 -20.20 26.08
C GLU A 179 -14.04 -21.04 26.52
N ARG A 180 -15.23 -20.85 25.94
CA ARG A 180 -16.42 -21.65 26.28
C ARG A 180 -16.32 -23.10 25.80
N VAL A 181 -15.42 -23.39 24.86
CA VAL A 181 -15.24 -24.73 24.30
C VAL A 181 -14.20 -25.48 25.14
N VAL A 182 -14.69 -26.44 25.93
CA VAL A 182 -13.85 -27.22 26.86
C VAL A 182 -13.18 -28.38 26.13
N VAL A 183 -11.87 -28.50 26.31
CA VAL A 183 -11.07 -29.65 25.87
C VAL A 183 -10.50 -30.33 27.13
N PRO A 184 -11.10 -31.44 27.58
CA PRO A 184 -10.73 -32.07 28.85
C PRO A 184 -9.23 -32.35 28.97
N GLY A 185 -8.61 -31.85 30.05
CA GLY A 185 -7.17 -32.01 30.30
C GLY A 185 -6.28 -30.94 29.67
N PHE A 186 -6.81 -30.08 28.79
CA PHE A 186 -6.02 -29.07 28.06
C PHE A 186 -6.55 -27.65 28.24
N ALA A 187 -7.86 -27.43 28.18
CA ALA A 187 -8.49 -26.12 28.42
C ALA A 187 -9.87 -26.30 29.05
N ASP A 188 -10.13 -25.55 30.12
CA ASP A 188 -11.46 -25.41 30.74
C ASP A 188 -12.20 -24.18 30.24
N SER A 189 -13.38 -23.91 30.80
CA SER A 189 -14.26 -22.82 30.33
C SER A 189 -13.75 -21.40 30.64
N THR A 190 -12.50 -21.26 31.05
CA THR A 190 -11.91 -20.00 31.54
C THR A 190 -10.69 -19.55 30.75
N GLN A 191 -10.22 -20.37 29.81
CA GLN A 191 -9.02 -20.09 29.04
C GLN A 191 -9.17 -20.52 27.58
N ILE A 192 -8.52 -19.77 26.70
CA ILE A 192 -8.41 -20.09 25.29
C ILE A 192 -7.31 -21.13 25.11
N LEU A 193 -7.54 -22.12 24.24
CA LEU A 193 -6.57 -23.19 24.01
C LEU A 193 -5.33 -22.70 23.26
N THR A 194 -4.17 -22.97 23.84
CA THR A 194 -2.86 -22.88 23.18
C THR A 194 -2.12 -24.18 23.45
N LEU A 195 -1.67 -24.85 22.40
CA LEU A 195 -1.03 -26.16 22.50
C LEU A 195 0.48 -25.99 22.41
N THR A 196 1.20 -26.66 23.30
CA THR A 196 2.62 -26.98 23.09
C THR A 196 2.77 -28.04 22.00
N ALA A 197 3.98 -28.23 21.47
CA ALA A 197 4.24 -29.28 20.48
C ALA A 197 3.83 -30.69 20.94
N SER A 198 4.03 -31.04 22.23
CA SER A 198 3.63 -32.35 22.77
C SER A 198 2.12 -32.50 22.85
N GLN A 199 1.40 -31.46 23.28
CA GLN A 199 -0.06 -31.48 23.35
C GLN A 199 -0.69 -31.49 21.96
N ALA A 200 -0.11 -30.74 21.00
CA ALA A 200 -0.54 -30.76 19.61
C ALA A 200 -0.37 -32.16 18.99
N MET A 201 0.71 -32.88 19.31
CA MET A 201 0.93 -34.25 18.85
C MET A 201 -0.09 -35.22 19.48
N GLU A 202 -0.35 -35.11 20.78
CA GLU A 202 -1.35 -35.93 21.50
C GLU A 202 -2.77 -35.74 20.93
N LEU A 203 -3.09 -34.51 20.52
CA LEU A 203 -4.41 -34.13 20.01
C LEU A 203 -4.56 -34.24 18.48
N GLY A 204 -3.53 -34.68 17.75
CA GLY A 204 -3.58 -34.84 16.30
C GLY A 204 -3.50 -33.53 15.49
N TYR A 205 -2.93 -32.49 16.09
CA TYR A 205 -2.62 -31.18 15.47
C TYR A 205 -1.14 -31.00 15.13
N CYS A 206 -0.34 -32.08 15.21
CA CYS A 206 1.07 -32.11 14.86
C CYS A 206 1.46 -33.55 14.48
N GLU A 207 2.00 -33.74 13.28
CA GLU A 207 2.46 -35.05 12.78
C GLU A 207 3.85 -35.43 13.31
N GLY A 208 4.64 -34.47 13.78
CA GLY A 208 5.96 -34.75 14.32
C GLY A 208 6.72 -33.51 14.80
N THR A 209 7.77 -33.75 15.58
CA THR A 209 8.66 -32.68 16.06
C THR A 209 10.02 -32.72 15.40
N ALA A 210 10.62 -31.54 15.21
CA ALA A 210 11.96 -31.38 14.66
C ALA A 210 12.60 -30.08 15.15
N GLU A 211 13.91 -30.08 15.42
CA GLU A 211 14.66 -28.88 15.85
C GLU A 211 15.23 -28.07 14.68
N SER A 212 15.08 -28.55 13.44
CA SER A 212 15.46 -27.80 12.25
C SER A 212 14.68 -28.26 11.03
N LEU A 213 14.64 -27.44 9.99
CA LEU A 213 14.09 -27.82 8.69
C LEU A 213 14.80 -29.05 8.11
N HIS A 214 16.12 -29.17 8.30
CA HIS A 214 16.87 -30.33 7.83
C HIS A 214 16.42 -31.61 8.54
N GLU A 215 16.32 -31.57 9.87
CA GLU A 215 15.82 -32.70 10.66
C GLU A 215 14.39 -33.07 10.26
N LEU A 216 13.52 -32.08 10.05
CA LEU A 216 12.17 -32.30 9.55
C LEU A 216 12.17 -33.06 8.22
N ILE A 217 12.92 -32.56 7.24
CA ILE A 217 12.95 -33.11 5.88
C ILE A 217 13.52 -34.53 5.87
N VAL A 218 14.63 -34.76 6.57
CA VAL A 218 15.30 -36.06 6.55
C VAL A 218 14.55 -37.09 7.41
N ASN A 219 14.15 -36.72 8.63
CA ASN A 219 13.65 -37.69 9.61
C ASN A 219 12.14 -37.88 9.55
N GLN A 220 11.37 -36.82 9.26
CA GLN A 220 9.90 -36.92 9.21
C GLN A 220 9.39 -37.17 7.80
N LEU A 221 9.97 -36.53 6.79
CA LEU A 221 9.57 -36.74 5.39
C LEU A 221 10.31 -37.89 4.71
N GLY A 222 11.42 -38.37 5.30
CA GLY A 222 12.23 -39.45 4.73
C GLY A 222 13.03 -39.04 3.50
N ILE A 223 13.27 -37.74 3.28
CA ILE A 223 13.92 -37.23 2.07
C ILE A 223 15.38 -36.91 2.40
N SER A 224 16.28 -37.87 2.18
CA SER A 224 17.71 -37.73 2.52
C SER A 224 18.51 -36.88 1.53
N ASN A 225 18.12 -36.86 0.26
CA ASN A 225 18.74 -36.06 -0.79
C ASN A 225 17.68 -35.13 -1.39
N TYR A 226 17.82 -33.82 -1.19
CA TYR A 226 16.84 -32.82 -1.64
C TYR A 226 17.53 -31.53 -2.07
N ARG A 227 16.84 -30.78 -2.93
CA ARG A 227 17.15 -29.38 -3.19
C ARG A 227 16.19 -28.51 -2.39
N LEU A 228 16.74 -27.62 -1.56
CA LEU A 228 15.95 -26.63 -0.86
C LEU A 228 16.11 -25.29 -1.54
N GLU A 229 15.04 -24.82 -2.19
CA GLU A 229 14.97 -23.43 -2.64
C GLU A 229 14.06 -22.66 -1.71
N THR A 230 14.39 -21.39 -1.48
CA THR A 230 13.61 -20.53 -0.59
C THR A 230 13.09 -19.37 -1.42
N TYR A 231 11.80 -19.10 -1.32
CA TYR A 231 11.23 -17.86 -1.83
C TYR A 231 11.93 -16.68 -1.15
N ASN A 232 12.69 -15.93 -1.93
CA ASN A 232 13.35 -14.72 -1.50
C ASN A 232 12.56 -13.54 -2.08
N PRO A 233 11.90 -12.73 -1.24
CA PRO A 233 11.29 -11.48 -1.69
C PRO A 233 12.35 -10.68 -2.44
N THR A 234 12.05 -10.31 -3.67
CA THR A 234 12.97 -9.50 -4.45
C THR A 234 13.01 -8.08 -3.87
N PHE A 235 14.07 -7.31 -4.16
CA PHE A 235 14.08 -5.87 -3.85
C PHE A 235 12.84 -5.16 -4.41
N TYR A 236 12.34 -5.62 -5.57
CA TYR A 236 11.10 -5.12 -6.16
C TYR A 236 9.88 -5.37 -5.28
N ASP A 237 9.77 -6.52 -4.63
CA ASP A 237 8.63 -6.82 -3.73
C ASP A 237 8.66 -5.95 -2.48
N GLN A 238 9.84 -5.66 -1.94
CA GLN A 238 10.00 -4.74 -0.81
C GLN A 238 9.63 -3.31 -1.18
N VAL A 239 10.08 -2.82 -2.35
CA VAL A 239 9.73 -1.49 -2.85
C VAL A 239 8.23 -1.38 -3.11
N LYS A 240 7.62 -2.40 -3.73
CA LYS A 240 6.17 -2.46 -3.91
C LYS A 240 5.46 -2.38 -2.56
N GLY A 241 5.82 -3.24 -1.59
CA GLY A 241 5.24 -3.24 -0.25
C GLY A 241 5.33 -1.87 0.43
N PHE A 242 6.51 -1.24 0.39
CA PHE A 242 6.72 0.10 0.92
C PHE A 242 5.83 1.15 0.25
N LEU A 243 5.78 1.17 -1.09
CA LEU A 243 4.96 2.12 -1.84
C LEU A 243 3.47 1.87 -1.64
N THR A 244 3.02 0.63 -1.42
CA THR A 244 1.62 0.30 -1.13
C THR A 244 1.20 0.53 0.33
N SER A 245 2.13 0.89 1.22
CA SER A 245 1.78 1.18 2.61
C SER A 245 0.86 2.41 2.69
N GLY A 246 -0.14 2.36 3.56
CA GLY A 246 -1.17 3.42 3.63
C GLY A 246 -0.62 4.81 3.93
N VAL A 247 0.46 4.90 4.73
CA VAL A 247 1.14 6.18 5.02
C VAL A 247 1.85 6.73 3.79
N VAL A 248 2.59 5.89 3.06
CA VAL A 248 3.28 6.31 1.83
C VAL A 248 2.28 6.71 0.76
N GLN A 249 1.19 5.94 0.59
CA GLN A 249 0.09 6.28 -0.31
C GLN A 249 -0.53 7.66 0.03
N ALA A 250 -0.78 7.95 1.30
CA ALA A 250 -1.26 9.27 1.73
C ALA A 250 -0.26 10.39 1.43
N LEU A 251 1.05 10.16 1.63
CA LEU A 251 2.09 11.13 1.29
C LEU A 251 2.21 11.36 -0.23
N LEU A 252 2.04 10.31 -1.05
CA LEU A 252 2.01 10.44 -2.50
C LEU A 252 0.81 11.28 -2.95
N ILE A 253 -0.38 11.06 -2.38
CA ILE A 253 -1.57 11.89 -2.64
C ILE A 253 -1.32 13.36 -2.24
N MET A 254 -0.68 13.60 -1.09
CA MET A 254 -0.27 14.94 -0.67
C MET A 254 0.63 15.62 -1.72
N LEU A 255 1.61 14.90 -2.27
CA LEU A 255 2.51 15.42 -3.31
C LEU A 255 1.80 15.65 -4.65
N ILE A 256 0.87 14.78 -5.04
CA ILE A 256 0.03 14.97 -6.24
C ILE A 256 -0.75 16.27 -6.13
N ILE A 257 -1.51 16.46 -5.04
CA ILE A 257 -2.38 17.62 -4.85
C ILE A 257 -1.57 18.90 -4.68
N GLY A 258 -0.50 18.84 -3.87
CA GLY A 258 0.41 19.98 -3.67
C GLY A 258 1.08 20.40 -4.98
N GLY A 259 1.63 19.46 -5.74
CA GLY A 259 2.30 19.73 -7.01
C GLY A 259 1.37 20.35 -8.05
N ILE A 260 0.14 19.83 -8.18
CA ILE A 260 -0.89 20.42 -9.06
C ILE A 260 -1.21 21.86 -8.62
N TYR A 261 -1.47 22.08 -7.33
CA TYR A 261 -1.79 23.42 -6.82
C TYR A 261 -0.67 24.44 -7.09
N PHE A 262 0.59 24.06 -6.83
CA PHE A 262 1.72 24.98 -7.02
C PHE A 262 2.02 25.25 -8.49
N GLU A 263 1.85 24.29 -9.39
CA GLU A 263 1.94 24.58 -10.82
C GLU A 263 0.89 25.62 -11.25
N LEU A 264 -0.35 25.49 -10.78
CA LEU A 264 -1.42 26.43 -11.13
C LEU A 264 -1.17 27.85 -10.62
N GLN A 265 -0.53 28.00 -9.45
CA GLN A 265 -0.11 29.30 -8.91
C GLN A 265 1.08 29.91 -9.66
N SER A 266 1.94 29.07 -10.24
CA SER A 266 3.16 29.50 -10.92
C SER A 266 3.36 28.72 -12.23
N PRO A 267 2.51 29.00 -13.25
CA PRO A 267 2.56 28.26 -14.50
C PRO A 267 3.94 28.38 -15.16
N GLY A 268 4.50 27.25 -15.59
CA GLY A 268 5.73 27.22 -16.39
C GLY A 268 7.01 26.93 -15.61
N MET A 269 6.95 26.72 -14.29
CA MET A 269 8.11 26.23 -13.53
C MET A 269 8.45 24.76 -13.85
N GLY A 270 7.45 23.94 -14.19
CA GLY A 270 7.61 22.53 -14.56
C GLY A 270 7.98 21.59 -13.41
N PHE A 271 8.71 22.05 -12.39
CA PHE A 271 9.08 21.25 -11.22
C PHE A 271 7.87 20.76 -10.41
N PRO A 272 6.87 21.59 -10.03
CA PRO A 272 5.68 21.12 -9.33
C PRO A 272 4.91 20.06 -10.12
N THR A 273 4.78 20.25 -11.44
CA THR A 273 4.21 19.24 -12.34
C THR A 273 5.00 17.93 -12.34
N ALA A 274 6.33 17.99 -12.43
CA ALA A 274 7.18 16.79 -12.40
C ALA A 274 7.03 16.02 -11.09
N VAL A 275 6.92 16.71 -9.95
CA VAL A 275 6.64 16.10 -8.64
C VAL A 275 5.28 15.43 -8.63
N ALA A 276 4.23 16.10 -9.11
CA ALA A 276 2.88 15.54 -9.16
C ALA A 276 2.79 14.31 -10.07
N ILE A 277 3.39 14.34 -11.26
CA ILE A 277 3.43 13.21 -12.19
C ILE A 277 4.21 12.04 -11.58
N THR A 278 5.38 12.30 -11.01
CA THR A 278 6.20 11.25 -10.37
C THR A 278 5.44 10.60 -9.22
N ALA A 279 4.79 11.41 -8.38
CA ALA A 279 3.98 10.91 -7.28
C ALA A 279 2.78 10.10 -7.77
N ALA A 280 2.10 10.52 -8.85
CA ALA A 280 1.02 9.76 -9.46
C ALA A 280 1.49 8.42 -10.03
N ILE A 281 2.66 8.38 -10.69
CA ILE A 281 3.26 7.14 -11.19
C ILE A 281 3.58 6.22 -10.00
N LEU A 282 4.24 6.73 -8.95
CA LEU A 282 4.59 5.93 -7.78
C LEU A 282 3.36 5.47 -6.97
N TYR A 283 2.24 6.20 -7.08
CA TYR A 283 0.96 5.83 -6.48
C TYR A 283 0.32 4.67 -7.25
N PHE A 284 0.10 4.82 -8.56
CA PHE A 284 -0.63 3.84 -9.37
C PHE A 284 0.20 2.63 -9.79
N ALA A 285 1.50 2.79 -10.08
CA ALA A 285 2.34 1.70 -10.60
C ALA A 285 2.38 0.45 -9.69
N PRO A 286 2.64 0.53 -8.38
CA PRO A 286 2.65 -0.67 -7.54
C PRO A 286 1.26 -1.29 -7.44
N LEU A 287 0.19 -0.49 -7.42
CA LEU A 287 -1.21 -0.96 -7.39
C LEU A 287 -1.60 -1.66 -8.69
N TYR A 288 -1.11 -1.18 -9.83
CA TYR A 288 -1.31 -1.81 -11.14
C TYR A 288 -0.55 -3.14 -11.23
N LEU A 289 0.71 -3.16 -10.77
CA LEU A 289 1.55 -4.36 -10.78
C LEU A 289 1.05 -5.46 -9.82
N THR A 290 0.32 -5.11 -8.76
CA THR A 290 -0.32 -6.06 -7.84
C THR A 290 -1.74 -6.43 -8.26
N GLY A 291 -2.26 -5.86 -9.36
CA GLY A 291 -3.63 -6.08 -9.84
C GLY A 291 -4.71 -5.39 -9.00
N TYR A 292 -4.33 -4.50 -8.07
CA TYR A 292 -5.26 -3.72 -7.26
C TYR A 292 -5.97 -2.62 -8.05
N ALA A 293 -5.27 -2.04 -9.02
CA ALA A 293 -5.79 -1.05 -9.94
C ALA A 293 -5.71 -1.58 -11.38
N GLN A 294 -6.70 -1.26 -12.19
CA GLN A 294 -6.71 -1.54 -13.62
C GLN A 294 -6.52 -0.23 -14.41
N ASN A 295 -6.65 -0.32 -15.73
CA ASN A 295 -6.46 0.85 -16.62
C ASN A 295 -7.53 1.93 -16.41
N TRP A 296 -8.71 1.58 -15.91
CA TRP A 296 -9.84 2.50 -15.86
C TRP A 296 -9.75 3.44 -14.65
N GLU A 297 -9.14 3.06 -13.53
CA GLU A 297 -8.90 3.95 -12.40
C GLU A 297 -7.99 5.09 -12.85
N VAL A 298 -6.89 4.75 -13.53
CA VAL A 298 -5.94 5.72 -14.09
C VAL A 298 -6.65 6.63 -15.11
N LEU A 299 -7.51 6.07 -15.96
CA LEU A 299 -8.30 6.84 -16.91
C LEU A 299 -9.24 7.85 -16.21
N ILE A 300 -9.94 7.43 -15.16
CA ILE A 300 -10.82 8.31 -14.37
C ILE A 300 -10.00 9.43 -13.70
N PHE A 301 -8.81 9.11 -13.17
CA PHE A 301 -7.92 10.11 -12.57
C PHE A 301 -7.54 11.19 -13.60
N VAL A 302 -7.10 10.76 -14.79
CA VAL A 302 -6.70 11.67 -15.88
C VAL A 302 -7.90 12.49 -16.37
N LEU A 303 -9.08 11.87 -16.54
CA LEU A 303 -10.30 12.59 -16.90
C LEU A 303 -10.68 13.62 -15.83
N GLY A 304 -10.51 13.29 -14.55
CA GLY A 304 -10.71 14.22 -13.45
C GLY A 304 -9.78 15.44 -13.56
N LEU A 305 -8.50 15.23 -13.84
CA LEU A 305 -7.54 16.31 -14.08
C LEU A 305 -7.93 17.18 -15.29
N ILE A 306 -8.39 16.57 -16.39
CA ILE A 306 -8.86 17.30 -17.57
C ILE A 306 -10.04 18.20 -17.21
N PHE A 307 -11.00 17.73 -16.41
CA PHE A 307 -12.11 18.55 -15.95
C PHE A 307 -11.69 19.71 -15.06
N ILE A 308 -10.68 19.53 -14.19
CA ILE A 308 -10.10 20.63 -13.41
C ILE A 308 -9.46 21.67 -14.33
N VAL A 309 -8.66 21.23 -15.31
CA VAL A 309 -8.04 22.14 -16.29
C VAL A 309 -9.12 22.88 -17.10
N PHE A 310 -10.13 22.16 -17.56
CA PHE A 310 -11.24 22.73 -18.32
C PHE A 310 -12.01 23.79 -17.53
N GLU A 311 -12.30 23.54 -16.24
CA GLU A 311 -12.89 24.55 -15.35
C GLU A 311 -12.08 25.83 -15.35
N LEU A 312 -10.77 25.73 -15.11
CA LEU A 312 -9.87 26.88 -14.95
C LEU A 312 -9.73 27.74 -16.21
N PHE A 313 -9.81 27.13 -17.40
CA PHE A 313 -9.60 27.85 -18.66
C PHE A 313 -10.89 28.28 -19.37
N VAL A 314 -12.02 27.65 -19.08
CA VAL A 314 -13.27 27.88 -19.84
C VAL A 314 -14.32 28.65 -19.05
N PHE A 315 -14.39 28.46 -17.73
CA PHE A 315 -15.44 29.07 -16.92
C PHE A 315 -14.87 30.12 -15.94
N PRO A 316 -15.46 31.32 -15.86
CA PRO A 316 -15.14 32.26 -14.80
C PRO A 316 -15.84 31.82 -13.50
N GLY A 317 -15.11 31.13 -12.61
CA GLY A 317 -15.61 30.72 -11.30
C GLY A 317 -15.22 29.28 -10.93
N PHE A 318 -15.99 28.69 -10.00
CA PHE A 318 -15.93 27.26 -9.69
C PHE A 318 -17.31 26.65 -9.91
N GLY A 319 -17.45 25.92 -11.00
CA GLY A 319 -18.68 25.35 -11.51
C GLY A 319 -18.72 23.82 -11.44
N ILE A 320 -19.61 23.25 -12.23
CA ILE A 320 -19.86 21.80 -12.31
C ILE A 320 -18.59 21.04 -12.77
N PRO A 321 -17.87 21.46 -13.83
CA PRO A 321 -16.64 20.76 -14.25
C PRO A 321 -15.61 20.63 -13.14
N GLY A 322 -15.36 21.69 -12.37
CA GLY A 322 -14.44 21.66 -11.23
C GLY A 322 -14.84 20.62 -10.18
N ILE A 323 -16.11 20.62 -9.77
CA ILE A 323 -16.64 19.63 -8.80
C ILE A 323 -16.54 18.22 -9.35
N THR A 324 -16.94 18.02 -10.61
CA THR A 324 -16.84 16.72 -11.29
C THR A 324 -15.40 16.22 -11.33
N GLY A 325 -14.44 17.10 -11.64
CA GLY A 325 -13.02 16.78 -11.64
C GLY A 325 -12.53 16.30 -10.27
N VAL A 326 -12.87 17.01 -9.20
CA VAL A 326 -12.52 16.62 -7.81
C VAL A 326 -13.12 15.26 -7.45
N VAL A 327 -14.40 15.04 -7.78
CA VAL A 327 -15.09 13.76 -7.49
C VAL A 327 -14.42 12.61 -8.26
N LEU A 328 -14.10 12.79 -9.54
CA LEU A 328 -13.44 11.75 -10.33
C LEU A 328 -12.04 11.43 -9.79
N ILE A 329 -11.24 12.43 -9.43
CA ILE A 329 -9.93 12.22 -8.80
C ILE A 329 -10.09 11.46 -7.49
N PHE A 330 -10.99 11.90 -6.62
CA PHE A 330 -11.24 11.24 -5.34
C PHE A 330 -11.67 9.78 -5.52
N SER A 331 -12.66 9.54 -6.37
CA SER A 331 -13.16 8.20 -6.66
C SER A 331 -12.10 7.30 -7.25
N SER A 332 -11.29 7.80 -8.19
CA SER A 332 -10.19 7.03 -8.77
C SER A 332 -9.18 6.57 -7.71
N LEU A 333 -8.71 7.51 -6.87
CA LEU A 333 -7.75 7.20 -5.80
C LEU A 333 -8.35 6.18 -4.80
N VAL A 334 -9.62 6.33 -4.43
CA VAL A 334 -10.26 5.35 -3.53
C VAL A 334 -10.35 3.98 -4.20
N LEU A 335 -10.84 3.90 -5.44
CA LEU A 335 -11.07 2.65 -6.16
C LEU A 335 -9.76 1.88 -6.41
N ALA A 336 -8.66 2.60 -6.69
CA ALA A 336 -7.34 2.00 -6.88
C ALA A 336 -6.82 1.26 -5.63
N LEU A 337 -7.30 1.62 -4.44
CA LEU A 337 -6.91 0.98 -3.18
C LEU A 337 -7.80 -0.23 -2.80
N LEU A 338 -8.89 -0.48 -3.53
CA LEU A 338 -9.86 -1.53 -3.19
C LEU A 338 -9.60 -2.88 -3.86
N GLY A 339 -8.77 -2.94 -4.90
CA GLY A 339 -8.58 -4.21 -5.63
C GLY A 339 -9.83 -4.67 -6.37
N ASN A 340 -10.64 -3.72 -6.83
CA ASN A 340 -11.92 -3.98 -7.43
C ASN A 340 -11.76 -4.44 -8.90
N ILE A 341 -12.69 -5.26 -9.40
CA ILE A 341 -12.63 -5.78 -10.78
C ILE A 341 -13.81 -5.20 -11.55
N ARG A 342 -13.54 -4.40 -12.60
CA ARG A 342 -14.56 -3.80 -13.48
C ARG A 342 -15.69 -3.07 -12.71
N PHE A 343 -15.36 -2.22 -11.74
CA PHE A 343 -16.31 -1.49 -10.88
C PHE A 343 -17.19 -2.37 -9.99
N SER A 344 -16.94 -3.68 -9.91
CA SER A 344 -17.59 -4.51 -8.92
C SER A 344 -16.87 -4.39 -7.58
N LEU A 345 -17.63 -4.01 -6.55
CA LEU A 345 -17.20 -4.03 -5.15
C LEU A 345 -17.55 -5.37 -4.48
N ASP A 346 -17.86 -6.41 -5.26
CA ASP A 346 -18.16 -7.74 -4.73
C ASP A 346 -16.94 -8.27 -3.96
N GLY A 347 -17.16 -8.64 -2.70
CA GLY A 347 -16.10 -9.11 -1.80
C GLY A 347 -15.31 -8.01 -1.09
N VAL A 348 -15.52 -6.72 -1.41
CA VAL A 348 -14.89 -5.61 -0.68
C VAL A 348 -15.57 -5.43 0.68
N LEU A 349 -14.84 -5.69 1.76
CA LEU A 349 -15.37 -5.46 3.11
C LEU A 349 -15.53 -3.95 3.39
N PRO A 350 -16.56 -3.53 4.16
CA PRO A 350 -16.75 -2.13 4.53
C PRO A 350 -15.53 -1.49 5.21
N ILE A 351 -14.75 -2.27 5.95
CA ILE A 351 -13.52 -1.80 6.59
C ILE A 351 -12.41 -1.47 5.59
N GLN A 352 -12.33 -2.17 4.46
CA GLN A 352 -11.36 -1.89 3.39
C GLN A 352 -11.74 -0.58 2.68
N LEU A 353 -13.04 -0.40 2.39
CA LEU A 353 -13.57 0.85 1.87
C LEU A 353 -13.30 2.01 2.81
N PHE A 354 -13.59 1.85 4.09
CA PHE A 354 -13.30 2.86 5.10
C PHE A 354 -11.80 3.20 5.15
N ARG A 355 -10.92 2.19 5.17
CA ARG A 355 -9.47 2.40 5.16
C ARG A 355 -9.01 3.18 3.93
N ALA A 356 -9.48 2.81 2.73
CA ALA A 356 -9.13 3.48 1.49
C ALA A 356 -9.57 4.95 1.50
N VAL A 357 -10.82 5.21 1.91
CA VAL A 357 -11.36 6.57 2.07
C VAL A 357 -10.52 7.38 3.07
N MET A 358 -10.15 6.80 4.21
CA MET A 358 -9.33 7.49 5.23
C MET A 358 -7.91 7.78 4.73
N ILE A 359 -7.29 6.88 3.96
CA ILE A 359 -5.97 7.13 3.34
C ILE A 359 -6.06 8.31 2.36
N VAL A 360 -7.08 8.33 1.51
CA VAL A 360 -7.27 9.39 0.52
C VAL A 360 -7.57 10.72 1.21
N LEU A 361 -8.52 10.76 2.14
CA LEU A 361 -8.84 11.97 2.91
C LEU A 361 -7.64 12.46 3.72
N GLY A 362 -6.87 11.54 4.33
CA GLY A 362 -5.65 11.86 5.05
C GLY A 362 -4.60 12.49 4.13
N GLY A 363 -4.37 11.90 2.96
CA GLY A 363 -3.45 12.43 1.96
C GLY A 363 -3.88 13.80 1.41
N MET A 364 -5.18 13.97 1.13
CA MET A 364 -5.76 15.26 0.73
C MET A 364 -5.60 16.32 1.83
N GLY A 365 -5.90 15.97 3.08
CA GLY A 365 -5.75 16.87 4.22
C GLY A 365 -4.31 17.28 4.47
N LEU A 366 -3.36 16.33 4.35
CA LEU A 366 -1.92 16.61 4.37
C LEU A 366 -1.53 17.53 3.19
N GLY A 367 -2.07 17.31 2.00
CA GLY A 367 -1.89 18.17 0.82
C GLY A 367 -2.33 19.60 1.08
N VAL A 368 -3.54 19.79 1.60
CA VAL A 368 -4.06 21.12 1.99
C VAL A 368 -3.18 21.76 3.07
N THR A 369 -2.76 20.99 4.07
CA THR A 369 -1.88 21.48 5.13
C THR A 369 -0.53 21.93 4.58
N LEU A 370 0.06 21.15 3.68
CA LEU A 370 1.30 21.48 2.98
C LEU A 370 1.14 22.77 2.16
N ILE A 371 0.03 22.90 1.43
CA ILE A 371 -0.28 24.09 0.64
C ILE A 371 -0.36 25.34 1.53
N ILE A 372 -1.11 25.28 2.64
CA ILE A 372 -1.24 26.39 3.60
C ILE A 372 0.14 26.74 4.19
N TYR A 373 0.88 25.73 4.63
CA TYR A 373 2.20 25.90 5.22
C TYR A 373 3.18 26.58 4.25
N LEU A 374 3.31 26.08 3.02
CA LEU A 374 4.23 26.63 2.04
C LEU A 374 3.80 28.02 1.57
N THR A 375 2.50 28.23 1.29
CA THR A 375 1.98 29.54 0.90
C THR A 375 2.20 30.59 2.00
N SER A 376 2.07 30.23 3.29
CA SER A 376 2.33 31.13 4.42
C SER A 376 3.81 31.55 4.59
N LYS A 377 4.72 30.86 3.90
CA LYS A 377 6.15 31.17 3.85
C LYS A 377 6.56 31.96 2.61
N ILE A 378 5.74 32.00 1.55
CA ILE A 378 6.01 32.81 0.36
C ILE A 378 6.06 34.29 0.79
N GLY A 379 7.20 34.95 0.57
CA GLY A 379 7.44 36.35 0.97
C GLY A 379 8.14 36.57 2.31
N LYS A 380 8.47 35.52 3.07
CA LYS A 380 9.34 35.61 4.27
C LYS A 380 10.78 35.21 3.92
N PRO A 381 11.83 35.87 4.44
CA PRO A 381 13.21 35.48 4.16
C PRO A 381 13.48 34.08 4.73
N GLY A 382 13.57 33.10 3.86
CA GLY A 382 13.80 31.68 4.19
C GLY A 382 14.85 31.05 3.30
N MET A 383 15.21 29.79 3.59
CA MET A 383 16.31 29.04 2.95
C MET A 383 16.18 28.86 1.42
N LEU A 384 15.00 29.07 0.84
CA LEU A 384 14.73 28.97 -0.60
C LEU A 384 15.15 30.22 -1.40
N ASN A 385 15.53 31.33 -0.75
CA ASN A 385 16.10 32.50 -1.46
C ASN A 385 17.41 32.17 -2.21
N LYS A 386 18.06 31.04 -1.88
CA LYS A 386 19.26 30.55 -2.56
C LYS A 386 18.97 29.52 -3.68
N ALA A 387 17.73 29.07 -3.84
CA ALA A 387 17.33 28.16 -4.91
C ALA A 387 16.74 28.89 -6.12
N ALA A 388 16.39 30.18 -5.98
CA ALA A 388 16.00 31.06 -7.07
C ALA A 388 17.23 31.68 -7.77
N LEU A 389 18.19 30.84 -8.19
CA LEU A 389 19.26 31.30 -9.07
C LEU A 389 18.91 30.95 -10.52
N HIS A 390 18.72 32.03 -11.30
CA HIS A 390 18.73 32.12 -12.76
C HIS A 390 17.65 31.31 -13.49
N ALA A 391 16.41 31.80 -13.47
CA ALA A 391 15.49 31.63 -14.59
C ALA A 391 15.48 32.97 -15.35
N ASP A 392 15.75 32.91 -16.65
CA ASP A 392 16.00 34.06 -17.53
C ASP A 392 15.04 35.24 -17.33
N GLU A 393 15.65 36.42 -17.18
CA GLU A 393 15.02 37.73 -17.03
C GLU A 393 14.43 38.24 -18.37
N GLU A 394 13.42 37.57 -18.92
CA GLU A 394 12.68 38.11 -20.08
C GLU A 394 11.19 38.42 -19.80
N GLY A 395 10.68 38.13 -18.61
CA GLY A 395 9.25 38.27 -18.31
C GLY A 395 8.86 39.27 -17.22
N PHE A 396 9.80 39.67 -16.34
CA PHE A 396 9.51 40.66 -15.32
C PHE A 396 9.94 42.03 -15.82
N VAL A 397 8.96 42.89 -16.11
CA VAL A 397 9.19 44.33 -16.14
C VAL A 397 9.65 44.70 -14.74
N SER A 398 10.96 44.71 -14.54
CA SER A 398 11.60 45.36 -13.42
C SER A 398 10.97 46.73 -13.31
N VAL A 399 10.25 46.99 -12.21
CA VAL A 399 9.70 48.30 -11.90
C VAL A 399 10.82 49.31 -12.15
N PRO A 400 10.71 50.22 -13.14
CA PRO A 400 11.66 51.29 -13.27
C PRO A 400 11.68 51.97 -11.89
N MET A 401 12.83 52.00 -11.22
CA MET A 401 12.98 52.69 -9.93
C MET A 401 12.96 54.23 -10.10
N GLU A 402 12.81 54.70 -11.34
CA GLU A 402 12.69 56.11 -11.73
C GLU A 402 11.56 56.88 -11.00
N PRO A 403 10.36 56.32 -10.73
CA PRO A 403 9.25 57.08 -10.12
C PRO A 403 9.40 57.33 -8.61
N LEU A 404 10.30 56.64 -7.90
CA LEU A 404 10.58 56.94 -6.48
C LEU A 404 11.25 58.30 -6.31
N GLN A 405 12.03 58.74 -7.30
CA GLN A 405 12.69 60.05 -7.30
C GLN A 405 11.71 61.20 -7.61
N LEU A 406 10.49 60.88 -8.05
CA LEU A 406 9.46 61.87 -8.37
C LEU A 406 8.65 62.29 -7.13
N VAL A 407 8.76 61.53 -6.02
CA VAL A 407 8.11 61.85 -4.75
C VAL A 407 8.72 63.13 -4.17
N GLY A 408 7.87 64.10 -3.86
CA GLY A 408 8.26 65.44 -3.40
C GLY A 408 8.35 66.50 -4.50
N LYS A 409 8.36 66.11 -5.79
CA LYS A 409 8.36 67.08 -6.90
C LYS A 409 6.99 67.72 -7.11
N THR A 410 7.00 68.95 -7.64
CA THR A 410 5.79 69.66 -8.06
C THR A 410 5.50 69.36 -9.53
N ALA A 411 4.26 69.02 -9.83
CA ALA A 411 3.74 68.75 -11.16
C ALA A 411 2.51 69.62 -11.44
N VAL A 412 2.03 69.62 -12.69
CA VAL A 412 0.78 70.30 -13.07
C VAL A 412 -0.26 69.27 -13.48
N ALA A 413 -1.50 69.42 -13.03
CA ALA A 413 -2.60 68.57 -13.46
C ALA A 413 -2.84 68.73 -14.99
N ALA A 414 -2.54 67.69 -15.77
CA ALA A 414 -2.77 67.68 -17.23
C ALA A 414 -4.24 67.41 -17.58
N THR A 415 -4.95 66.70 -16.70
CA THR A 415 -6.41 66.51 -16.75
C THR A 415 -7.02 66.82 -15.39
N ASN A 416 -8.34 66.99 -15.36
CA ASN A 416 -9.11 66.99 -14.13
C ASN A 416 -8.90 65.65 -13.38
N LEU A 417 -8.54 65.69 -12.09
CA LEU A 417 -8.36 64.48 -11.27
C LEU A 417 -9.61 64.20 -10.41
N ARG A 418 -10.37 63.14 -10.74
CA ARG A 418 -11.62 62.75 -10.04
C ARG A 418 -11.78 61.22 -9.83
N PRO A 419 -11.09 60.62 -8.85
CA PRO A 419 -9.85 61.09 -8.24
C PRO A 419 -8.64 60.81 -9.16
N SER A 420 -8.79 60.01 -10.21
CA SER A 420 -7.72 59.72 -11.17
C SER A 420 -7.67 60.74 -12.31
N GLY A 421 -6.47 60.91 -12.87
CA GLY A 421 -6.18 61.77 -14.00
C GLY A 421 -4.70 61.65 -14.39
N LYS A 422 -4.21 62.57 -15.19
CA LYS A 422 -2.80 62.66 -15.57
C LYS A 422 -2.18 63.94 -15.04
N ILE A 423 -0.90 63.87 -14.66
CA ILE A 423 -0.07 65.03 -14.32
C ILE A 423 1.06 65.15 -15.33
N LEU A 424 1.51 66.37 -15.57
CA LEU A 424 2.72 66.69 -16.33
C LEU A 424 3.83 67.01 -15.35
N LEU A 425 4.89 66.20 -15.35
CA LEU A 425 6.06 66.35 -14.50
C LEU A 425 7.30 66.19 -15.36
N GLU A 426 8.18 67.20 -15.38
CA GLU A 426 9.45 67.19 -16.13
C GLU A 426 9.28 66.84 -17.63
N GLY A 427 8.18 67.27 -18.24
CA GLY A 427 7.88 67.05 -19.66
C GLY A 427 7.26 65.70 -20.00
N ALA A 428 7.05 64.82 -19.02
CA ALA A 428 6.39 63.53 -19.18
C ALA A 428 5.02 63.47 -18.49
N TYR A 429 4.10 62.71 -19.07
CA TYR A 429 2.77 62.46 -18.50
C TYR A 429 2.79 61.23 -17.61
N TYR A 430 2.27 61.37 -16.40
CA TYR A 430 2.14 60.28 -15.44
C TYR A 430 0.69 60.13 -15.00
N ASP A 431 0.25 58.89 -14.80
CA ASP A 431 -1.04 58.61 -14.18
C ASP A 431 -0.98 58.94 -12.70
N ALA A 432 -1.98 59.69 -12.23
CA ALA A 432 -2.02 60.19 -10.88
C ALA A 432 -3.40 60.08 -10.24
N ILE A 433 -3.42 59.95 -8.92
CA ILE A 433 -4.62 59.94 -8.09
C ILE A 433 -4.54 61.08 -7.07
N SER A 434 -5.57 61.93 -7.03
CA SER A 434 -5.76 62.93 -5.99
C SER A 434 -6.03 62.26 -4.64
N LEU A 435 -5.17 62.55 -3.65
CA LEU A 435 -5.34 62.09 -2.27
C LEU A 435 -6.49 62.79 -1.55
N LYS A 436 -6.84 64.01 -1.98
CA LYS A 436 -7.85 64.83 -1.30
C LYS A 436 -8.51 65.79 -2.28
N GLY A 437 -9.83 65.61 -2.45
CA GLY A 437 -10.67 66.52 -3.21
C GLY A 437 -10.45 66.47 -4.72
N PHE A 438 -11.20 67.32 -5.42
CA PHE A 438 -11.12 67.51 -6.86
C PHE A 438 -9.99 68.48 -7.20
N ILE A 439 -9.14 68.11 -8.16
CA ILE A 439 -8.06 68.98 -8.68
C ILE A 439 -8.37 69.28 -10.16
N GLU A 440 -8.42 70.56 -10.50
CA GLU A 440 -8.69 71.02 -11.86
C GLU A 440 -7.44 70.96 -12.74
N LYS A 441 -7.65 70.76 -14.05
CA LYS A 441 -6.58 70.85 -15.04
C LYS A 441 -5.89 72.21 -14.94
N GLY A 442 -4.57 72.19 -14.84
CA GLY A 442 -3.73 73.38 -14.73
C GLY A 442 -3.31 73.73 -13.30
N GLU A 443 -3.86 73.07 -12.28
CA GLU A 443 -3.44 73.28 -10.88
C GLU A 443 -2.09 72.62 -10.57
N GLU A 444 -1.28 73.27 -9.73
CA GLU A 444 -0.06 72.68 -9.19
C GLU A 444 -0.35 71.63 -8.12
N VAL A 445 0.32 70.50 -8.23
CA VAL A 445 0.20 69.37 -7.31
C VAL A 445 1.57 68.89 -6.87
N VAL A 446 1.65 68.35 -5.65
CA VAL A 446 2.87 67.73 -5.12
C VAL A 446 2.68 66.22 -5.05
N VAL A 447 3.64 65.47 -5.59
CA VAL A 447 3.67 64.01 -5.47
C VAL A 447 3.99 63.64 -4.04
N LYS A 448 3.10 62.90 -3.36
CA LYS A 448 3.27 62.47 -1.97
C LYS A 448 3.82 61.05 -1.86
N ARG A 449 3.48 60.17 -2.80
CA ARG A 449 3.97 58.78 -2.85
C ARG A 449 3.71 58.18 -4.23
N TYR A 450 4.40 57.08 -4.53
CA TYR A 450 4.21 56.28 -5.72
C TYR A 450 3.91 54.84 -5.30
N GLU A 451 2.75 54.32 -5.71
CA GLU A 451 2.31 52.95 -5.43
C GLU A 451 1.49 52.43 -6.62
N ASN A 452 1.51 51.12 -6.87
CA ASN A 452 0.69 50.46 -7.90
C ASN A 452 0.74 51.14 -9.29
N PHE A 453 1.93 51.57 -9.72
CA PHE A 453 2.15 52.26 -11.00
C PHE A 453 1.48 53.64 -11.15
N GLN A 454 1.08 54.27 -10.05
CA GLN A 454 0.40 55.57 -10.06
C GLN A 454 1.00 56.54 -9.02
N LEU A 455 1.05 57.83 -9.38
CA LEU A 455 1.48 58.89 -8.46
C LEU A 455 0.30 59.40 -7.63
N TYR A 456 0.44 59.35 -6.32
CA TYR A 456 -0.54 59.95 -5.42
C TYR A 456 -0.16 61.41 -5.19
N VAL A 457 -1.04 62.32 -5.59
CA VAL A 457 -0.78 63.76 -5.62
C VAL A 457 -1.77 64.51 -4.73
N MET A 458 -1.35 65.67 -4.26
CA MET A 458 -2.18 66.59 -3.48
C MET A 458 -2.02 67.99 -4.03
N ARG A 459 -3.10 68.79 -4.04
CA ARG A 459 -3.02 70.20 -4.40
C ARG A 459 -1.94 70.88 -3.56
N LYS A 460 -1.05 71.64 -4.22
CA LYS A 460 -0.05 72.44 -3.53
C LYS A 460 -0.77 73.61 -2.86
N GLU A 461 -0.78 73.65 -1.54
CA GLU A 461 -1.23 74.81 -0.78
C GLU A 461 -0.16 75.91 -0.91
N SER A 462 -0.58 77.12 -1.28
CA SER A 462 0.29 78.28 -1.54
C SER A 462 1.07 78.75 -0.32
#